data_AF-A0A7W3T404-F1
#
_entry.id   AF-A0A7W3T404-F1
#
_cell.length_a   1.000
_cell.length_b   1.000
_cell.length_c   1.000
_cell.angle_alpha   90.00
_cell.angle_beta   90.00
_cell.angle_gamma   90.00
#
_symmetry.space_group_name_H-M   'P 1'
#
loop_
_entity.id
_entity.type
_entity.pdbx_description
1 polymer ?
#
loop_
_entity_poly.entity_id
_entity_poly.type
_entity_poly.pdbx_seq_one_letter_code
_entity_poly.pdbx_strand_id
1 'polypeptide(L)'
;MTRTAVAGPGGARPRGTHLSAVFSDDAARDAHVVDFLRPAFERGERMEYFTEDTPADTVLRVLEEHGLDASGALDRGQLAVVTARDAYLSEGPFDPDRMVEQWHRAVREAERAGFGGLRAIGEMSWYDRGLPGAERLLEYELRIHREVFARLPSLAALCLYDRRLMTDSDVALLDGIHPEHQRLGKEDLPRPTLRVTSLVDRPGIALCGEVNHAVRHVVAGAAAALARPGGEVVELDLSELEHIDLDGTVRLVTAATREPGRRLVVVDPPPSLLRLLDIFPELNAALEVVSR
;
A
#
# COMPACT_ATOMS: atom_id res chain seq x y z
N MET A 1 -18.69 -25.81 -12.07
CA MET A 1 -17.85 -25.42 -13.21
C MET A 1 -18.07 -23.93 -13.45
N THR A 2 -17.30 -23.09 -12.77
CA THR A 2 -17.49 -21.63 -12.81
C THR A 2 -16.28 -21.05 -13.51
N ARG A 3 -16.53 -20.41 -14.67
CA ARG A 3 -15.52 -19.92 -15.60
C ARG A 3 -14.77 -18.73 -14.99
N THR A 4 -13.48 -18.92 -14.75
CA THR A 4 -12.52 -17.84 -14.48
C THR A 4 -12.45 -16.93 -15.71
N ALA A 5 -12.85 -15.67 -15.56
CA ALA A 5 -12.65 -14.65 -16.57
C ALA A 5 -11.19 -14.18 -16.51
N VAL A 6 -10.40 -14.59 -17.51
CA VAL A 6 -9.09 -14.02 -17.78
C VAL A 6 -9.31 -12.60 -18.29
N ALA A 7 -8.84 -11.59 -17.55
CA ALA A 7 -8.85 -10.21 -18.01
C ALA A 7 -7.81 -10.04 -19.12
N GLY A 8 -8.26 -9.67 -20.32
CA GLY A 8 -7.40 -9.19 -21.41
C GLY A 8 -6.95 -7.73 -21.19
N PRO A 9 -5.97 -7.24 -21.97
CA PRO A 9 -5.48 -5.88 -21.85
C PRO A 9 -6.53 -4.92 -22.43
N GLY A 10 -7.09 -4.04 -21.59
CA GLY A 10 -8.08 -3.03 -22.02
C GLY A 10 -9.41 -3.01 -21.25
N GLY A 11 -9.57 -3.79 -20.17
CA GLY A 11 -10.72 -3.64 -19.27
C GLY A 11 -10.60 -2.36 -18.43
N ALA A 12 -11.64 -1.52 -18.42
CA ALA A 12 -11.73 -0.35 -17.55
C ALA A 12 -11.49 -0.78 -16.09
N ARG A 13 -10.34 -0.40 -15.53
CA ARG A 13 -10.01 -0.72 -14.13
C ARG A 13 -10.96 0.05 -13.21
N PRO A 14 -11.52 -0.60 -12.18
CA PRO A 14 -12.49 0.04 -11.31
C PRO A 14 -11.90 1.29 -10.64
N ARG A 15 -12.78 2.25 -10.41
CA ARG A 15 -12.56 3.47 -9.64
C ARG A 15 -12.21 3.10 -8.18
N GLY A 16 -11.20 3.71 -7.57
CA GLY A 16 -10.72 3.37 -6.21
C GLY A 16 -9.66 2.25 -6.15
N THR A 17 -8.74 2.19 -7.12
CA THR A 17 -7.73 1.09 -7.17
C THR A 17 -6.34 1.54 -6.73
N HIS A 18 -5.71 0.73 -5.87
CA HIS A 18 -4.32 0.86 -5.48
C HIS A 18 -3.49 -0.25 -6.14
N LEU A 19 -2.72 0.08 -7.16
CA LEU A 19 -2.00 -0.90 -7.97
C LEU A 19 -0.52 -0.91 -7.62
N SER A 20 0.12 -2.06 -7.80
CA SER A 20 1.59 -2.17 -7.83
C SER A 20 2.06 -2.59 -9.22
N ALA A 21 3.27 -2.19 -9.60
CA ALA A 21 4.00 -2.80 -10.70
C ALA A 21 5.47 -2.96 -10.31
N VAL A 22 6.01 -4.12 -10.63
CA VAL A 22 7.41 -4.46 -10.40
C VAL A 22 8.11 -4.57 -11.74
N PHE A 23 9.27 -3.95 -11.86
CA PHE A 23 10.02 -3.92 -13.12
C PHE A 23 11.52 -4.06 -12.89
N SER A 24 12.23 -4.50 -13.93
CA SER A 24 13.67 -4.72 -13.92
C SER A 24 14.40 -3.93 -15.02
N ASP A 25 13.67 -3.18 -15.83
CA ASP A 25 14.21 -2.32 -16.89
C ASP A 25 13.27 -1.15 -17.20
N ASP A 26 13.84 -0.13 -17.84
CA ASP A 26 13.15 1.13 -18.15
C ASP A 26 12.00 0.95 -19.14
N ALA A 27 12.10 0.00 -20.08
CA ALA A 27 11.04 -0.23 -21.06
C ALA A 27 9.80 -0.85 -20.40
N ALA A 28 10.00 -1.76 -19.44
CA ALA A 28 8.92 -2.30 -18.61
C ALA A 28 8.27 -1.23 -17.73
N ARG A 29 9.07 -0.36 -17.09
CA ARG A 29 8.55 0.83 -16.37
C ARG A 29 7.67 1.68 -17.29
N ASP A 30 8.18 2.05 -18.45
CA ASP A 30 7.52 2.96 -19.39
C ASP A 30 6.19 2.37 -19.89
N ALA A 31 6.16 1.07 -20.18
CA ALA A 31 4.93 0.38 -20.53
C ALA A 31 3.86 0.47 -19.43
N HIS A 32 4.25 0.24 -18.16
CA HIS A 32 3.32 0.38 -17.03
C HIS A 32 2.79 1.80 -16.84
N VAL A 33 3.67 2.80 -16.97
CA VAL A 33 3.32 4.22 -16.86
C VAL A 33 2.33 4.61 -17.95
N VAL A 34 2.63 4.28 -19.21
CA VAL A 34 1.79 4.61 -20.37
C VAL A 34 0.43 3.91 -20.27
N ASP A 35 0.40 2.62 -19.97
CA ASP A 35 -0.84 1.85 -19.83
C ASP A 35 -1.73 2.40 -18.71
N PHE A 36 -1.11 2.84 -17.61
CA PHE A 36 -1.84 3.40 -16.48
C PHE A 36 -2.37 4.81 -16.77
N LEU A 37 -1.59 5.68 -17.42
CA LEU A 37 -2.00 7.07 -17.65
C LEU A 37 -2.87 7.28 -18.89
N ARG A 38 -2.74 6.47 -19.95
CA ARG A 38 -3.53 6.63 -21.19
C ARG A 38 -5.03 6.83 -20.95
N PRO A 39 -5.70 6.04 -20.10
CA PRO A 39 -7.12 6.24 -19.85
C PRO A 39 -7.44 7.54 -19.07
N ALA A 40 -6.49 8.13 -18.33
CA ALA A 40 -6.67 9.42 -17.67
C ALA A 40 -6.59 10.60 -18.66
N PHE A 41 -5.75 10.51 -19.69
CA PHE A 41 -5.76 11.46 -20.81
C PHE A 41 -7.13 11.45 -21.51
N GLU A 42 -7.65 10.27 -21.82
CA GLU A 42 -8.95 10.09 -22.50
C GLU A 42 -10.14 10.59 -21.68
N ARG A 43 -10.11 10.42 -20.35
CA ARG A 43 -11.22 10.78 -19.45
C ARG A 43 -11.10 12.17 -18.82
N GLY A 44 -10.04 12.93 -19.11
CA GLY A 44 -9.82 14.22 -18.46
C GLY A 44 -9.63 14.11 -16.95
N GLU A 45 -8.92 13.08 -16.49
CA GLU A 45 -8.53 12.93 -15.07
C GLU A 45 -7.25 13.74 -14.80
N ARG A 46 -7.10 14.28 -13.59
CA ARG A 46 -5.83 14.87 -13.17
C ARG A 46 -4.81 13.75 -12.91
N MET A 47 -3.55 14.00 -13.20
CA MET A 47 -2.46 13.05 -13.12
C MET A 47 -1.32 13.65 -12.31
N GLU A 48 -0.80 12.90 -11.35
CA GLU A 48 0.36 13.25 -10.55
C GLU A 48 1.39 12.12 -10.63
N TYR A 49 2.64 12.48 -10.92
CA TYR A 49 3.75 11.54 -10.98
C TYR A 49 4.80 11.96 -9.95
N PHE A 50 5.01 11.11 -8.94
CA PHE A 50 6.01 11.26 -7.90
C PHE A 50 7.27 10.51 -8.32
N THR A 51 8.23 11.25 -8.89
CA THR A 51 9.50 10.68 -9.41
C THR A 51 10.60 10.70 -8.35
N GLU A 52 11.38 9.64 -8.25
CA GLU A 52 12.60 9.59 -7.45
C GLU A 52 13.83 9.38 -8.35
N ASP A 53 13.80 8.38 -9.21
CA ASP A 53 14.93 7.94 -10.04
C ASP A 53 14.81 8.36 -11.49
N THR A 54 13.59 8.44 -12.00
CA THR A 54 13.36 8.76 -13.41
C THR A 54 13.29 10.27 -13.60
N PRO A 55 14.24 10.92 -14.30
CA PRO A 55 14.17 12.38 -14.50
C PRO A 55 12.82 12.81 -15.08
N ALA A 56 12.26 13.93 -14.61
CA ALA A 56 10.94 14.39 -15.05
C ALA A 56 10.84 14.49 -16.58
N ASP A 57 11.88 15.02 -17.24
CA ASP A 57 11.95 15.12 -18.71
C ASP A 57 11.90 13.75 -19.40
N THR A 58 12.37 12.68 -18.76
CA THR A 58 12.25 11.31 -19.28
C THR A 58 10.80 10.84 -19.23
N VAL A 59 10.10 11.07 -18.11
CA VAL A 59 8.67 10.73 -17.99
C VAL A 59 7.86 11.46 -19.08
N LEU A 60 8.09 12.76 -19.24
CA LEU A 60 7.39 13.57 -20.24
C LEU A 60 7.68 13.08 -21.67
N ARG A 61 8.95 12.83 -22.00
CA ARG A 61 9.35 12.31 -23.31
C ARG A 61 8.68 10.97 -23.62
N VAL A 62 8.65 10.04 -22.67
CA VAL A 62 8.01 8.72 -22.85
C VAL A 62 6.53 8.87 -23.16
N LEU A 63 5.81 9.76 -22.47
CA LEU A 63 4.40 10.01 -22.74
C LEU A 63 4.18 10.56 -24.16
N GLU A 64 4.98 11.54 -24.58
CA GLU A 64 4.92 12.13 -25.93
C GLU A 64 5.20 11.10 -27.03
N GLU A 65 6.24 10.27 -26.86
CA GLU A 65 6.59 9.20 -27.80
C GLU A 65 5.46 8.18 -27.99
N HIS A 66 4.57 8.04 -26.99
CA HIS A 66 3.40 7.16 -27.02
C HIS A 66 2.08 7.88 -27.39
N GLY A 67 2.18 9.11 -27.91
CA GLY A 67 1.07 9.91 -28.40
C GLY A 67 0.18 10.50 -27.31
N LEU A 68 0.70 10.66 -26.10
CA LEU A 68 0.03 11.32 -24.98
C LEU A 68 0.61 12.74 -24.84
N ASP A 69 -0.21 13.76 -25.11
CA ASP A 69 0.16 15.19 -25.09
C ASP A 69 0.50 15.66 -23.66
N ALA A 70 1.69 15.32 -23.21
CA ALA A 70 2.19 15.61 -21.87
C ALA A 70 2.47 17.10 -21.69
N SER A 71 3.01 17.76 -22.72
CA SER A 71 3.24 19.20 -22.72
C SER A 71 1.93 19.96 -22.55
N GLY A 72 0.92 19.66 -23.38
CA GLY A 72 -0.40 20.29 -23.25
C GLY A 72 -1.09 19.95 -21.94
N ALA A 73 -0.88 18.74 -21.40
CA ALA A 73 -1.39 18.35 -20.08
C ALA A 73 -0.74 19.13 -18.93
N LEU A 74 0.57 19.44 -18.99
CA LEU A 74 1.24 20.31 -18.02
C LEU A 74 0.67 21.73 -18.09
N ASP A 75 0.58 22.31 -19.28
CA ASP A 75 0.17 23.71 -19.49
C ASP A 75 -1.22 24.00 -18.92
N ARG A 76 -2.13 23.02 -19.02
CA ARG A 76 -3.50 23.13 -18.49
C ARG A 76 -3.69 22.54 -17.09
N GLY A 77 -2.59 22.17 -16.42
CA GLY A 77 -2.59 21.64 -15.06
C GLY A 77 -3.25 20.27 -14.89
N GLN A 78 -3.39 19.49 -15.98
CA GLN A 78 -3.88 18.12 -15.91
C GLN A 78 -2.77 17.17 -15.42
N LEU A 79 -1.52 17.40 -15.80
CA LEU A 79 -0.37 16.59 -15.38
C LEU A 79 0.52 17.42 -14.45
N ALA A 80 1.03 16.79 -13.39
CA ALA A 80 2.13 17.30 -12.59
C ALA A 80 3.18 16.19 -12.41
N VAL A 81 4.45 16.51 -12.64
CA VAL A 81 5.58 15.64 -12.32
C VAL A 81 6.38 16.32 -11.22
N VAL A 82 6.39 15.72 -10.04
CA VAL A 82 7.01 16.27 -8.83
C VAL A 82 7.98 15.24 -8.26
N THR A 83 9.05 15.69 -7.61
CA THR A 83 9.95 14.71 -6.99
C THR A 83 9.27 14.04 -5.79
N ALA A 84 9.57 12.77 -5.55
CA ALA A 84 9.13 12.01 -4.39
C ALA A 84 9.57 12.73 -3.11
N ARG A 85 10.77 13.33 -3.10
CA ARG A 85 11.21 14.22 -2.03
C ARG A 85 10.26 15.41 -1.81
N ASP A 86 9.90 16.15 -2.86
CA ASP A 86 9.02 17.31 -2.73
C ASP A 86 7.58 16.90 -2.37
N ALA A 87 7.16 15.68 -2.72
CA ALA A 87 5.83 15.19 -2.41
C ALA A 87 5.71 14.58 -1.01
N TYR A 88 6.63 13.68 -0.64
CA TYR A 88 6.61 12.94 0.62
C TYR A 88 7.26 13.71 1.77
N LEU A 89 8.27 14.55 1.48
CA LEU A 89 9.11 15.22 2.48
C LEU A 89 8.98 16.76 2.52
N SER A 90 8.10 17.37 1.73
CA SER A 90 7.94 18.84 1.71
C SER A 90 7.65 19.47 3.08
N GLU A 91 7.04 18.71 3.99
CA GLU A 91 6.64 19.17 5.32
C GLU A 91 7.34 18.39 6.45
N GLY A 92 8.50 17.78 6.18
CA GLY A 92 9.30 17.03 7.16
C GLY A 92 9.41 15.53 6.83
N PRO A 93 9.84 14.67 7.76
CA PRO A 93 9.91 13.21 7.55
C PRO A 93 8.60 12.63 7.03
N PHE A 94 8.65 11.54 6.26
CA PHE A 94 7.46 10.85 5.76
C PHE A 94 6.53 10.52 6.92
N ASP A 95 5.26 10.91 6.76
CA ASP A 95 4.24 10.75 7.78
C ASP A 95 2.95 10.19 7.16
N PRO A 96 2.51 8.98 7.56
CA PRO A 96 1.27 8.36 7.11
C PRO A 96 0.01 9.21 7.32
N ASP A 97 -0.13 9.93 8.45
CA ASP A 97 -1.32 10.76 8.70
C ASP A 97 -1.39 11.91 7.70
N ARG A 98 -0.26 12.61 7.49
CA ARG A 98 -0.16 13.67 6.49
C ARG A 98 -0.44 13.17 5.07
N MET A 99 0.10 12.01 4.70
CA MET A 99 -0.13 11.43 3.38
C MET A 99 -1.59 11.07 3.14
N VAL A 100 -2.27 10.47 4.12
CA VAL A 100 -3.71 10.20 4.03
C VAL A 100 -4.49 11.51 3.82
N GLU A 101 -4.21 12.54 4.62
CA GLU A 101 -4.86 13.85 4.49
C GLU A 101 -4.58 14.52 3.13
N GLN A 102 -3.37 14.37 2.62
CA GLN A 102 -2.97 14.87 1.31
C GLN A 102 -3.77 14.25 0.18
N TRP A 103 -4.00 12.94 0.18
CA TRP A 103 -4.86 12.29 -0.83
C TRP A 103 -6.29 12.83 -0.82
N HIS A 104 -6.87 12.94 0.37
CA HIS A 104 -8.21 13.52 0.56
C HIS A 104 -8.29 14.95 0.01
N ARG A 105 -7.25 15.74 0.21
CA ARG A 105 -7.15 17.12 -0.32
C ARG A 105 -6.96 17.12 -1.84
N ALA A 106 -6.03 16.36 -2.37
CA ALA A 106 -5.71 16.31 -3.80
C ALA A 106 -6.91 15.88 -4.65
N VAL A 107 -7.66 14.87 -4.20
CA VAL A 107 -8.91 14.46 -4.87
C VAL A 107 -9.94 15.59 -4.88
N ARG A 108 -10.19 16.25 -3.74
CA ARG A 108 -11.13 17.39 -3.67
C ARG A 108 -10.70 18.55 -4.55
N GLU A 109 -9.40 18.81 -4.66
CA GLU A 109 -8.85 19.86 -5.52
C GLU A 109 -9.02 19.51 -7.00
N ALA A 110 -8.75 18.26 -7.39
CA ALA A 110 -8.98 17.77 -8.75
C ALA A 110 -10.47 17.91 -9.14
N GLU A 111 -11.38 17.51 -8.26
CA GLU A 111 -12.82 17.61 -8.49
C GLU A 111 -13.29 19.08 -8.59
N ARG A 112 -12.79 19.97 -7.73
CA ARG A 112 -13.10 21.41 -7.79
C ARG A 112 -12.56 22.08 -9.05
N ALA A 113 -11.44 21.59 -9.58
CA ALA A 113 -10.86 22.04 -10.84
C ALA A 113 -11.59 21.43 -12.07
N GLY A 114 -12.60 20.59 -11.86
CA GLY A 114 -13.44 20.02 -12.93
C GLY A 114 -12.90 18.72 -13.54
N PHE A 115 -11.88 18.10 -12.95
CA PHE A 115 -11.35 16.82 -13.44
C PHE A 115 -12.25 15.64 -13.02
N GLY A 116 -12.32 14.60 -13.86
CA GLY A 116 -13.16 13.42 -13.65
C GLY A 116 -12.65 12.42 -12.60
N GLY A 117 -11.52 12.74 -11.94
CA GLY A 117 -10.81 11.93 -10.97
C GLY A 117 -9.32 12.33 -10.86
N LEU A 118 -8.59 11.60 -10.01
CA LEU A 118 -7.15 11.73 -9.81
C LEU A 118 -6.47 10.39 -10.06
N ARG A 119 -5.38 10.42 -10.84
CA ARG A 119 -4.44 9.31 -10.99
C ARG A 119 -3.09 9.70 -10.45
N ALA A 120 -2.48 8.81 -9.68
CA ALA A 120 -1.14 9.01 -9.15
C ALA A 120 -0.21 7.86 -9.51
N ILE A 121 1.05 8.17 -9.79
CA ILE A 121 2.14 7.20 -9.87
C ILE A 121 3.18 7.58 -8.83
N GLY A 122 3.66 6.62 -8.04
CA GLY A 122 4.79 6.83 -7.15
C GLY A 122 5.91 5.82 -7.39
N GLU A 123 7.12 6.31 -7.60
CA GLU A 123 8.33 5.47 -7.53
C GLU A 123 8.67 5.18 -6.07
N MET A 124 8.93 3.92 -5.74
CA MET A 124 9.00 3.44 -4.34
C MET A 124 10.43 3.09 -3.87
N SER A 125 11.42 3.24 -4.73
CA SER A 125 12.84 2.95 -4.45
C SER A 125 13.44 3.75 -3.29
N TRP A 126 12.81 4.86 -2.93
CA TRP A 126 13.18 5.69 -1.79
C TRP A 126 13.09 4.95 -0.44
N TYR A 127 12.32 3.87 -0.36
CA TYR A 127 12.22 3.03 0.84
C TYR A 127 13.59 2.47 1.26
N ASP A 128 14.33 1.86 0.32
CA ASP A 128 15.65 1.26 0.61
C ASP A 128 16.78 2.28 0.69
N ARG A 129 16.51 3.53 0.31
CA ARG A 129 17.46 4.65 0.43
C ARG A 129 17.46 5.30 1.81
N GLY A 130 16.57 4.86 2.70
CA GLY A 130 16.51 5.35 4.08
C GLY A 130 16.09 6.82 4.17
N LEU A 131 15.15 7.25 3.32
CA LEU A 131 14.53 8.57 3.48
C LEU A 131 13.95 8.71 4.90
N PRO A 132 14.02 9.90 5.54
CA PRO A 132 13.46 10.09 6.87
C PRO A 132 11.98 9.70 6.93
N GLY A 133 11.61 8.77 7.81
CA GLY A 133 10.25 8.26 7.96
C GLY A 133 9.92 7.04 7.10
N ALA A 134 10.84 6.54 6.26
CA ALA A 134 10.62 5.36 5.42
C ALA A 134 10.27 4.10 6.21
N GLU A 135 10.70 3.99 7.47
CA GLU A 135 10.32 2.90 8.37
C GLU A 135 8.81 2.84 8.65
N ARG A 136 8.07 3.92 8.36
CA ARG A 136 6.61 4.01 8.49
C ARG A 136 5.87 3.75 7.19
N LEU A 137 6.55 3.43 6.08
CA LEU A 137 5.88 3.14 4.81
C LEU A 137 4.90 1.98 4.94
N LEU A 138 5.29 0.90 5.62
CA LEU A 138 4.39 -0.25 5.84
C LEU A 138 3.12 0.13 6.63
N GLU A 139 3.24 1.02 7.62
CA GLU A 139 2.08 1.55 8.33
C GLU A 139 1.13 2.24 7.34
N TYR A 140 1.66 3.10 6.48
CA TYR A 140 0.91 3.81 5.46
C TYR A 140 0.25 2.88 4.44
N GLU A 141 0.98 1.90 3.90
CA GLU A 141 0.48 0.97 2.88
C GLU A 141 -0.66 0.07 3.39
N LEU A 142 -0.66 -0.24 4.69
CA LEU A 142 -1.76 -0.97 5.31
C LEU A 142 -2.99 -0.09 5.55
N ARG A 143 -2.80 1.21 5.80
CA ARG A 143 -3.87 2.16 6.13
C ARG A 143 -4.59 2.68 4.88
N ILE A 144 -3.84 2.95 3.83
CA ILE A 144 -4.30 3.64 2.62
C ILE A 144 -5.49 2.95 1.95
N HIS A 145 -5.57 1.61 1.96
CA HIS A 145 -6.71 0.89 1.38
C HIS A 145 -8.05 1.28 2.02
N ARG A 146 -8.12 1.35 3.35
CA ARG A 146 -9.36 1.66 4.09
C ARG A 146 -9.59 3.16 4.28
N GLU A 147 -8.52 3.91 4.53
CA GLU A 147 -8.60 5.34 4.85
C GLU A 147 -8.72 6.21 3.59
N VAL A 148 -8.22 5.73 2.45
CA VAL A 148 -8.16 6.48 1.19
C VAL A 148 -8.98 5.78 0.12
N PHE A 149 -8.55 4.62 -0.39
CA PHE A 149 -9.16 4.03 -1.59
C PHE A 149 -10.60 3.57 -1.39
N ALA A 150 -10.95 3.04 -0.22
CA ALA A 150 -12.34 2.69 0.11
C ALA A 150 -13.26 3.93 0.22
N ARG A 151 -12.70 5.14 0.38
CA ARG A 151 -13.45 6.39 0.58
C ARG A 151 -13.41 7.33 -0.63
N LEU A 152 -12.41 7.17 -1.50
CA LEU A 152 -12.13 8.03 -2.64
C LEU A 152 -12.20 7.21 -3.94
N PRO A 153 -13.39 6.87 -4.45
CA PRO A 153 -13.52 6.11 -5.69
C PRO A 153 -12.97 6.88 -6.90
N SER A 154 -12.90 8.21 -6.84
CA SER A 154 -12.29 9.03 -7.90
C SER A 154 -10.76 8.95 -7.95
N LEU A 155 -10.11 8.24 -7.01
CA LEU A 155 -8.66 8.04 -6.98
C LEU A 155 -8.25 6.68 -7.58
N ALA A 156 -7.15 6.68 -8.33
CA ALA A 156 -6.38 5.47 -8.60
C ALA A 156 -4.89 5.79 -8.42
N ALA A 157 -4.12 4.87 -7.83
CA ALA A 157 -2.67 5.02 -7.75
C ALA A 157 -1.94 3.78 -8.24
N LEU A 158 -0.70 3.99 -8.68
CA LEU A 158 0.23 2.94 -9.09
C LEU A 158 1.57 3.15 -8.37
N CYS A 159 1.94 2.19 -7.54
CA CYS A 159 3.27 2.09 -6.92
C CYS A 159 4.22 1.32 -7.82
N LEU A 160 5.36 1.93 -8.15
CA LEU A 160 6.39 1.39 -9.03
C LEU A 160 7.60 0.92 -8.20
N TYR A 161 7.94 -0.36 -8.33
CA TYR A 161 9.06 -0.99 -7.64
C TYR A 161 10.17 -1.38 -8.62
N ASP A 162 11.33 -0.74 -8.52
CA ASP A 162 12.50 -1.03 -9.35
C ASP A 162 13.38 -2.09 -8.68
N ARG A 163 13.39 -3.32 -9.22
CA ARG A 163 14.19 -4.44 -8.69
C ARG A 163 15.70 -4.22 -8.81
N ARG A 164 16.14 -3.26 -9.61
CA ARG A 164 17.57 -2.90 -9.71
C ARG A 164 18.02 -2.05 -8.52
N LEU A 165 17.08 -1.42 -7.82
CA LEU A 165 17.33 -0.44 -6.76
C LEU A 165 16.82 -0.89 -5.40
N MET A 166 15.92 -1.88 -5.37
CA MET A 166 15.33 -2.41 -4.15
C MET A 166 15.70 -3.88 -3.92
N THR A 167 15.69 -4.32 -2.67
CA THR A 167 15.89 -5.74 -2.36
C THR A 167 14.67 -6.56 -2.76
N ASP A 168 14.87 -7.80 -3.21
CA ASP A 168 13.76 -8.71 -3.53
C ASP A 168 12.83 -8.94 -2.32
N SER A 169 13.36 -8.88 -1.09
CA SER A 169 12.58 -9.02 0.13
C SER A 169 11.64 -7.83 0.33
N ASP A 170 12.14 -6.61 0.12
CA ASP A 170 11.36 -5.38 0.31
C ASP A 170 10.33 -5.19 -0.81
N VAL A 171 10.69 -5.52 -2.05
CA VAL A 171 9.73 -5.58 -3.17
C VAL A 171 8.64 -6.61 -2.89
N ALA A 172 9.00 -7.85 -2.50
CA ALA A 172 8.01 -8.89 -2.19
C ALA A 172 7.10 -8.53 -1.02
N LEU A 173 7.61 -7.81 -0.02
CA LEU A 173 6.84 -7.30 1.11
C LEU A 173 5.83 -6.23 0.65
N LEU A 174 6.29 -5.18 -0.04
CA LEU A 174 5.46 -4.02 -0.38
C LEU A 174 4.47 -4.33 -1.50
N ASP A 175 4.89 -5.07 -2.54
CA ASP A 175 3.97 -5.65 -3.53
C ASP A 175 2.98 -6.60 -2.85
N GLY A 176 3.46 -7.35 -1.84
CA GLY A 176 2.70 -8.27 -0.99
C GLY A 176 1.44 -7.70 -0.34
N ILE A 177 1.43 -6.39 -0.06
CA ILE A 177 0.31 -5.69 0.60
C ILE A 177 -0.83 -5.41 -0.37
N HIS A 178 -0.52 -5.28 -1.66
CA HIS A 178 -1.50 -5.03 -2.71
C HIS A 178 -2.27 -6.32 -2.99
N PRO A 179 -3.62 -6.27 -3.10
CA PRO A 179 -4.40 -7.44 -3.51
C PRO A 179 -3.87 -8.03 -4.82
N GLU A 180 -3.83 -9.35 -4.95
CA GLU A 180 -3.22 -10.03 -6.11
C GLU A 180 -3.73 -9.51 -7.47
N HIS A 181 -5.05 -9.24 -7.56
CA HIS A 181 -5.68 -8.71 -8.77
C HIS A 181 -5.34 -7.24 -9.08
N GLN A 182 -4.58 -6.58 -8.21
CA GLN A 182 -4.12 -5.19 -8.31
C GLN A 182 -2.62 -5.10 -8.64
N ARG A 183 -1.94 -6.23 -8.81
CA ARG A 183 -0.53 -6.31 -9.19
C ARG A 183 -0.38 -6.38 -10.71
N LEU A 184 0.44 -5.52 -11.27
CA LEU A 184 0.72 -5.45 -12.70
C LEU A 184 2.06 -6.13 -12.99
N GLY A 185 2.05 -7.03 -13.97
CA GLY A 185 3.22 -7.84 -14.32
C GLY A 185 3.17 -9.25 -13.73
N LYS A 186 4.20 -10.04 -14.05
CA LYS A 186 4.35 -11.44 -13.60
C LYS A 186 5.80 -11.70 -13.17
N GLU A 187 6.38 -10.75 -12.45
CA GLU A 187 7.70 -10.94 -11.86
C GLU A 187 7.63 -12.08 -10.84
N ASP A 188 8.56 -13.03 -10.96
CA ASP A 188 8.69 -14.12 -9.99
C ASP A 188 9.46 -13.61 -8.78
N LEU A 189 8.70 -13.21 -7.75
CA LEU A 189 9.24 -12.71 -6.48
C LEU A 189 9.30 -13.84 -5.45
N PRO A 190 10.34 -13.87 -4.59
CA PRO A 190 10.37 -14.81 -3.49
C PRO A 190 9.19 -14.56 -2.56
N ARG A 191 8.67 -15.62 -1.94
CA ARG A 191 7.66 -15.47 -0.89
C ARG A 191 8.30 -14.76 0.32
N PRO A 192 7.73 -13.65 0.82
CA PRO A 192 8.24 -13.01 2.01
C PRO A 192 8.01 -13.93 3.23
N THR A 193 8.89 -13.84 4.22
CA THR A 193 8.74 -14.59 5.50
C THR A 193 7.43 -14.24 6.21
N LEU A 194 7.01 -12.98 6.12
CA LEU A 194 5.74 -12.50 6.66
C LEU A 194 5.06 -11.63 5.62
N ARG A 195 3.83 -11.99 5.24
CA ARG A 195 2.93 -11.15 4.44
C ARG A 195 1.90 -10.53 5.37
N VAL A 196 1.62 -9.24 5.14
CA VAL A 196 0.62 -8.46 5.89
C VAL A 196 -0.33 -7.84 4.89
N THR A 197 -1.64 -8.00 5.11
CA THR A 197 -2.67 -7.37 4.28
C THR A 197 -3.70 -6.67 5.15
N SER A 198 -4.27 -5.57 4.65
CA SER A 198 -5.41 -4.92 5.31
C SER A 198 -6.68 -5.74 5.09
N LEU A 199 -7.50 -5.87 6.14
CA LEU A 199 -8.87 -6.32 5.98
C LEU A 199 -9.69 -5.17 5.38
N VAL A 200 -10.20 -5.34 4.16
CA VAL A 200 -10.84 -4.24 3.42
C VAL A 200 -12.21 -3.87 4.01
N ASP A 201 -12.96 -4.87 4.49
CA ASP A 201 -14.35 -4.69 4.94
C ASP A 201 -14.49 -4.36 6.43
N ARG A 202 -13.41 -4.46 7.21
CA ARG A 202 -13.42 -4.27 8.67
C ARG A 202 -12.07 -3.79 9.20
N PRO A 203 -12.04 -3.10 10.35
CA PRO A 203 -10.76 -2.69 10.96
C PRO A 203 -9.92 -3.92 11.29
N GLY A 204 -8.70 -3.99 10.74
CA GLY A 204 -7.82 -5.11 11.05
C GLY A 204 -6.83 -5.44 9.94
N ILE A 205 -5.99 -6.43 10.22
CA ILE A 205 -5.00 -6.95 9.28
C ILE A 205 -4.99 -8.48 9.31
N ALA A 206 -4.56 -9.10 8.21
CA ALA A 206 -4.24 -10.52 8.16
C ALA A 206 -2.72 -10.70 8.11
N LEU A 207 -2.22 -11.73 8.81
CA LEU A 207 -0.82 -12.13 8.80
C LEU A 207 -0.69 -13.56 8.25
N CYS A 208 0.22 -13.76 7.31
CA CYS A 208 0.56 -15.08 6.77
C CYS A 208 2.07 -15.32 6.81
N GLY A 209 2.46 -16.53 7.23
CA GLY A 209 3.86 -16.96 7.33
C GLY A 209 4.34 -17.02 8.77
N GLU A 210 5.50 -16.42 9.06
CA GLU A 210 6.12 -16.49 10.38
C GLU A 210 6.43 -15.10 10.94
N VAL A 211 6.02 -14.86 12.19
CA VAL A 211 6.48 -13.73 12.99
C VAL A 211 7.67 -14.17 13.85
N ASN A 212 8.84 -13.64 13.51
CA ASN A 212 10.11 -13.89 14.18
C ASN A 212 10.99 -12.62 14.20
N HIS A 213 12.17 -12.70 14.83
CA HIS A 213 13.09 -11.57 14.96
C HIS A 213 13.54 -10.93 13.62
N ALA A 214 13.61 -11.70 12.53
CA ALA A 214 14.06 -11.20 11.23
C ALA A 214 13.06 -10.20 10.63
N VAL A 215 11.76 -10.43 10.85
CA VAL A 215 10.67 -9.59 10.34
C VAL A 215 10.14 -8.59 11.37
N ARG A 216 10.88 -8.30 12.45
CA ARG A 216 10.45 -7.36 13.51
C ARG A 216 10.08 -5.97 13.00
N HIS A 217 10.69 -5.51 11.90
CA HIS A 217 10.37 -4.24 11.27
C HIS A 217 8.99 -4.29 10.58
N VAL A 218 8.66 -5.41 9.94
CA VAL A 218 7.32 -5.68 9.38
C VAL A 218 6.27 -5.67 10.48
N VAL A 219 6.55 -6.35 11.59
CA VAL A 219 5.67 -6.37 12.76
C VAL A 219 5.48 -4.97 13.36
N ALA A 220 6.51 -4.14 13.36
CA ALA A 220 6.41 -2.76 13.84
C ALA A 220 5.44 -1.93 12.98
N GLY A 221 5.52 -2.03 11.65
CA GLY A 221 4.58 -1.35 10.74
C GLY A 221 3.14 -1.87 10.88
N ALA A 222 2.97 -3.20 10.99
CA ALA A 222 1.68 -3.83 11.26
C ALA A 222 1.07 -3.37 12.60
N ALA A 223 1.87 -3.33 13.67
CA ALA A 223 1.46 -2.83 14.97
C ALA A 223 1.09 -1.35 14.92
N ALA A 224 1.87 -0.52 14.22
CA ALA A 224 1.54 0.90 14.05
C ALA A 224 0.20 1.10 13.32
N ALA A 225 -0.09 0.30 12.29
CA ALA A 225 -1.38 0.32 11.59
C ALA A 225 -2.54 -0.11 12.53
N LEU A 226 -2.33 -1.13 13.37
CA LEU A 226 -3.32 -1.58 14.36
C LEU A 226 -3.58 -0.55 15.46
N ALA A 227 -2.55 0.19 15.89
CA ALA A 227 -2.65 1.21 16.94
C ALA A 227 -3.46 2.44 16.55
N ARG A 228 -3.85 2.56 15.27
CA ARG A 228 -4.63 3.70 14.79
C ARG A 228 -5.99 3.78 15.45
N PRO A 229 -6.38 4.97 15.95
CA PRO A 229 -7.71 5.21 16.46
C PRO A 229 -8.83 4.85 15.50
N GLY A 230 -9.84 4.15 16.01
CA GLY A 230 -11.10 3.98 15.29
C GLY A 230 -11.66 2.56 15.30
N GLY A 231 -12.93 2.47 15.67
CA GLY A 231 -13.67 1.21 15.78
C GLY A 231 -13.53 0.59 17.17
N GLU A 232 -14.65 0.10 17.71
CA GLU A 232 -14.66 -0.60 19.00
C GLU A 232 -14.01 -1.99 18.89
N VAL A 233 -13.87 -2.50 17.68
CA VAL A 233 -13.34 -3.84 17.37
C VAL A 233 -12.29 -3.73 16.28
N VAL A 234 -11.16 -4.39 16.48
CA VAL A 234 -10.14 -4.63 15.46
C VAL A 234 -9.87 -6.13 15.34
N GLU A 235 -9.77 -6.63 14.12
CA GLU A 235 -9.52 -8.04 13.84
C GLU A 235 -8.05 -8.27 13.46
N LEU A 236 -7.47 -9.33 14.00
CA LEU A 236 -6.19 -9.87 13.59
C LEU A 236 -6.44 -11.29 13.06
N ASP A 237 -6.42 -11.44 11.74
CA ASP A 237 -6.64 -12.71 11.07
C ASP A 237 -5.31 -13.47 10.95
N LEU A 238 -5.21 -14.59 11.66
CA LEU A 238 -4.02 -15.41 11.78
C LEU A 238 -4.21 -16.81 11.16
N SER A 239 -5.27 -17.00 10.37
CA SER A 239 -5.62 -18.29 9.76
C SER A 239 -4.51 -18.90 8.90
N GLU A 240 -3.66 -18.07 8.30
CA GLU A 240 -2.49 -18.50 7.52
C GLU A 240 -1.15 -18.22 8.25
N LEU A 241 -1.18 -17.89 9.54
CA LEU A 241 0.02 -17.67 10.34
C LEU A 241 0.50 -19.00 10.93
N GLU A 242 1.76 -19.36 10.66
CA GLU A 242 2.35 -20.63 11.10
C GLU A 242 2.96 -20.49 12.50
N HIS A 243 3.61 -19.35 12.77
CA HIS A 243 4.32 -19.10 14.01
C HIS A 243 4.31 -17.63 14.42
N ILE A 244 4.31 -17.38 15.73
CA ILE A 244 4.58 -16.06 16.32
C ILE A 244 5.41 -16.18 17.59
N ASP A 245 6.44 -15.34 17.68
CA ASP A 245 7.25 -15.19 18.88
C ASP A 245 6.61 -14.24 19.92
N LEU A 246 7.21 -14.20 21.12
CA LEU A 246 6.70 -13.38 22.22
C LEU A 246 6.76 -11.88 21.91
N ASP A 247 7.86 -11.38 21.32
CA ASP A 247 8.01 -9.96 21.00
C ASP A 247 6.94 -9.51 19.99
N GLY A 248 6.69 -10.31 18.95
CA GLY A 248 5.65 -10.06 17.97
C GLY A 248 4.25 -10.05 18.59
N THR A 249 3.97 -11.02 19.47
CA THR A 249 2.70 -11.09 20.19
C THR A 249 2.48 -9.84 21.04
N VAL A 250 3.45 -9.47 21.87
CA VAL A 250 3.36 -8.31 22.76
C VAL A 250 3.16 -7.02 21.95
N ARG A 251 3.89 -6.85 20.84
CA ARG A 251 3.75 -5.67 19.97
C ARG A 251 2.36 -5.54 19.37
N LEU A 252 1.84 -6.61 18.76
CA LEU A 252 0.55 -6.59 18.08
C LEU A 252 -0.61 -6.40 19.08
N VAL A 253 -0.59 -7.15 20.18
CA VAL A 253 -1.62 -7.06 21.24
C VAL A 253 -1.62 -5.67 21.87
N THR A 254 -0.45 -5.17 22.29
CA THR A 254 -0.34 -3.85 22.94
C THR A 254 -0.79 -2.72 22.00
N ALA A 255 -0.44 -2.83 20.71
CA ALA A 255 -0.86 -1.85 19.72
C ALA A 255 -2.38 -1.85 19.51
N ALA A 256 -2.97 -3.02 19.26
CA ALA A 256 -4.39 -3.15 18.98
C ALA A 256 -5.29 -2.77 20.17
N THR A 257 -4.78 -2.91 21.40
CA THR A 257 -5.50 -2.65 22.65
C THR A 257 -5.10 -1.34 23.32
N ARG A 258 -4.32 -0.50 22.61
CA ARG A 258 -3.84 0.81 23.11
C ARG A 258 -4.98 1.75 23.48
N GLU A 259 -6.11 1.67 22.78
CA GLU A 259 -7.29 2.49 23.06
C GLU A 259 -8.17 1.85 24.14
N PRO A 260 -8.50 2.59 25.23
CA PRO A 260 -9.39 2.08 26.26
C PRO A 260 -10.75 1.66 25.70
N GLY A 261 -11.17 0.44 26.00
CA GLY A 261 -12.47 -0.11 25.58
C GLY A 261 -12.49 -0.76 24.20
N ARG A 262 -11.37 -0.73 23.45
CA ARG A 262 -11.25 -1.43 22.18
C ARG A 262 -11.00 -2.93 22.40
N ARG A 263 -11.72 -3.76 21.63
CA ARG A 263 -11.57 -5.22 21.65
C ARG A 263 -10.73 -5.68 20.47
N LEU A 264 -9.75 -6.54 20.74
CA LEU A 264 -8.99 -7.25 19.71
C LEU A 264 -9.63 -8.62 19.48
N VAL A 265 -10.15 -8.87 18.28
CA VAL A 265 -10.59 -10.19 17.85
C VAL A 265 -9.43 -10.88 17.14
N VAL A 266 -9.03 -12.06 17.61
CA VAL A 266 -7.99 -12.87 16.97
C VAL A 266 -8.65 -14.07 16.31
N VAL A 267 -8.52 -14.19 14.99
CA VAL A 267 -9.11 -15.27 14.20
C VAL A 267 -8.07 -16.33 13.91
N ASP A 268 -8.38 -17.57 14.26
CA ASP A 268 -7.56 -18.77 14.01
C ASP A 268 -6.09 -18.62 14.46
N PRO A 269 -5.83 -18.32 15.75
CA PRO A 269 -4.47 -18.12 16.24
C PRO A 269 -3.60 -19.38 16.10
N PRO A 270 -2.30 -19.25 15.75
CA PRO A 270 -1.41 -20.40 15.70
C PRO A 270 -1.21 -21.02 17.09
N PRO A 271 -0.83 -22.30 17.18
CA PRO A 271 -0.54 -22.96 18.46
C PRO A 271 0.52 -22.24 19.30
N SER A 272 1.45 -21.53 18.66
CA SER A 272 2.46 -20.69 19.33
C SER A 272 1.82 -19.55 20.12
N LEU A 273 0.85 -18.83 19.54
CA LEU A 273 0.12 -17.76 20.23
C LEU A 273 -0.68 -18.31 21.40
N LEU A 274 -1.43 -19.40 21.20
CA LEU A 274 -2.23 -20.01 22.27
C LEU A 274 -1.38 -20.37 23.49
N ARG A 275 -0.20 -20.97 23.27
CA ARG A 275 0.76 -21.26 24.35
C ARG A 275 1.26 -20.00 25.06
N LEU A 276 1.50 -18.91 24.32
CA LEU A 276 1.92 -17.64 24.93
C LEU A 276 0.79 -17.04 25.78
N LEU A 277 -0.47 -17.12 25.35
CA LEU A 277 -1.61 -16.66 26.13
C LEU A 277 -1.82 -17.48 27.42
N ASP A 278 -1.52 -18.78 27.39
CA ASP A 278 -1.54 -19.63 28.59
C ASP A 278 -0.42 -19.25 29.58
N ILE A 279 0.76 -18.88 29.09
CA ILE A 279 1.92 -18.51 29.91
C ILE A 279 1.81 -17.07 30.44
N PHE A 280 1.19 -16.17 29.67
CA PHE A 280 1.05 -14.74 29.96
C PHE A 280 -0.43 -14.31 29.95
N PRO A 281 -1.22 -14.64 31.00
CA PRO A 281 -2.66 -14.39 31.04
C PRO A 281 -3.05 -12.90 30.91
N GLU A 282 -2.16 -11.98 31.25
CA GLU A 282 -2.34 -10.54 31.06
C GLU A 282 -2.55 -10.15 29.59
N LEU A 283 -1.97 -10.92 28.65
CA LEU A 283 -2.19 -10.72 27.22
C LEU A 283 -3.58 -11.17 26.77
N ASN A 284 -4.28 -11.99 27.56
CA ASN A 284 -5.60 -12.53 27.20
C ASN A 284 -6.75 -11.56 27.55
N ALA A 285 -6.54 -10.65 28.51
CA ALA A 285 -7.62 -9.85 29.11
C ALA A 285 -8.38 -8.94 28.11
N ALA A 286 -7.78 -8.63 26.96
CA ALA A 286 -8.34 -7.75 25.93
C ALA A 286 -8.59 -8.47 24.58
N LEU A 287 -8.45 -9.81 24.56
CA LEU A 287 -8.52 -10.63 23.35
C LEU A 287 -9.79 -11.47 23.32
N GLU A 288 -10.42 -11.51 22.16
CA GLU A 288 -11.51 -12.42 21.83
C GLU A 288 -11.00 -13.39 20.76
N VAL A 289 -10.76 -14.65 21.13
CA VAL A 289 -10.29 -15.68 20.20
C VAL A 289 -11.48 -16.34 19.50
N VAL A 290 -11.44 -16.37 18.18
CA VAL A 290 -12.46 -16.99 17.32
C VAL A 290 -11.78 -18.01 16.41
N SER A 291 -12.44 -19.15 16.19
CA SER A 291 -12.02 -20.13 15.18
C SER A 291 -13.02 -20.18 14.03
N ARG A 292 -12.56 -20.24 12.78
CA ARG A 292 -13.41 -20.27 11.58
C ARG A 292 -13.18 -21.51 10.71
#